data_AF-A0A133XWD2-F1
#
_entry.id   AF-A0A133XWD2-F1
#
_cell.length_a   1.000
_cell.length_b   1.000
_cell.length_c   1.000
_cell.angle_alpha   90.00
_cell.angle_beta   90.00
_cell.angle_gamma   90.00
#
_symmetry.space_group_name_H-M   'P 1'
#
loop_
_entity.id
_entity.type
_entity.pdbx_description
1 polymer ?
#
loop_
_entity_poly.entity_id
_entity_poly.type
_entity_poly.pdbx_seq_one_letter_code
_entity_poly.pdbx_strand_id
1 'polypeptide(L)' 'MNDKGGIVGVFGYALCVAAAAFGIAVAAYSAATSMARQPEVQGRLFTVFILASAFIEALALIGFVVTLMVK' A
#
# COMPACT_ATOMS: atom_id res chain seq x y z
N MET A 1 8.95 10.85 -32.10
CA MET A 1 8.12 10.13 -31.12
C MET A 1 9.04 9.14 -30.42
N ASN A 2 9.52 9.49 -29.22
CA ASN A 2 10.44 8.64 -28.45
C ASN A 2 9.66 8.07 -27.27
N ASP A 3 8.93 6.99 -27.51
CA ASP A 3 8.02 6.32 -26.56
C ASP A 3 8.77 5.48 -25.50
N LYS A 4 9.90 5.99 -24.99
CA LYS A 4 10.73 5.26 -24.03
C LYS A 4 10.24 5.38 -22.58
N GLY A 5 9.42 6.38 -22.25
CA GLY A 5 8.86 6.55 -20.90
C GLY A 5 7.61 5.73 -20.59
N GLY A 6 6.82 5.37 -21.62
CA GLY A 6 5.52 4.70 -21.43
C GLY A 6 5.64 3.34 -20.73
N ILE A 7 6.59 2.51 -21.12
CA ILE A 7 6.75 1.17 -20.53
C ILE A 7 7.36 1.23 -19.12
N VAL A 8 8.30 2.15 -18.90
CA VAL A 8 8.97 2.35 -17.61
C VAL A 8 7.98 2.87 -16.56
N GLY A 9 7.08 3.78 -16.96
CA GLY A 9 6.00 4.26 -16.09
C GLY A 9 5.04 3.15 -15.67
N VAL A 10 4.66 2.25 -16.58
CA VAL A 10 3.79 1.10 -16.26
C VAL A 10 4.45 0.12 -15.29
N PHE A 11 5.74 -0.19 -15.48
CA PHE A 11 6.47 -1.05 -14.53
C PHE A 11 6.64 -0.38 -13.16
N GLY A 12 6.92 0.93 -13.13
CA GLY A 12 6.97 1.70 -11.89
C GLY A 12 5.65 1.67 -11.13
N TYR A 13 4.54 1.89 -11.84
CA TYR A 13 3.20 1.81 -11.25
C TYR A 13 2.89 0.42 -10.70
N ALA A 14 3.14 -0.64 -11.49
CA ALA A 14 2.89 -2.02 -11.07
C ALA A 14 3.68 -2.38 -9.80
N LEU A 15 4.93 -1.90 -9.69
CA LEU A 15 5.75 -2.08 -8.50
C LEU A 15 5.17 -1.35 -7.28
N CYS A 16 4.76 -0.09 -7.43
CA CYS A 16 4.11 0.67 -6.35
C CYS A 16 2.84 -0.02 -5.83
N VAL A 17 1.98 -0.49 -6.74
CA VAL A 17 0.74 -1.19 -6.39
C VAL A 17 1.04 -2.53 -5.71
N ALA A 18 1.98 -3.31 -6.23
CA ALA A 18 2.35 -4.59 -5.63
C ALA A 18 2.92 -4.43 -4.22
N ALA A 19 3.78 -3.42 -4.00
CA ALA A 19 4.33 -3.10 -2.69
C ALA A 19 3.23 -2.67 -1.70
N ALA A 20 2.29 -1.84 -2.13
CA ALA A 20 1.17 -1.39 -1.31
C ALA A 20 0.24 -2.54 -0.93
N ALA A 21 -0.16 -3.36 -1.91
CA ALA A 21 -0.99 -4.54 -1.70
C ALA A 21 -0.34 -5.51 -0.70
N PHE A 22 0.96 -5.75 -0.82
CA PHE A 22 1.69 -6.60 0.10
C PHE A 22 1.75 -6.01 1.52
N GLY A 23 2.06 -4.72 1.66
CA GLY A 23 2.10 -4.06 2.96
C GLY A 23 0.76 -4.12 3.71
N ILE A 24 -0.34 -3.83 3.00
CA ILE A 24 -1.69 -3.87 3.57
C ILE A 24 -2.09 -5.32 3.91
N ALA A 25 -1.76 -6.29 3.06
CA ALA A 25 -2.05 -7.71 3.33
C ALA A 25 -1.37 -8.20 4.62
N VAL A 26 -0.11 -7.83 4.84
CA VAL A 26 0.62 -8.16 6.07
C VAL A 26 -0.03 -7.47 7.28
N ALA A 27 -0.34 -6.17 7.19
CA ALA A 27 -0.99 -5.44 8.26
C ALA A 27 -2.36 -6.03 8.62
N ALA A 28 -3.17 -6.39 7.62
CA ALA A 28 -4.47 -7.02 7.79
C ALA A 28 -4.34 -8.40 8.45
N TYR A 29 -3.38 -9.22 8.02
CA TYR A 29 -3.12 -10.52 8.62
C TYR A 29 -2.70 -10.42 10.09
N SER A 30 -1.78 -9.51 10.40
CA SER A 30 -1.34 -9.26 11.78
C SER A 30 -2.48 -8.72 12.66
N ALA A 31 -3.31 -7.83 12.14
CA ALA A 31 -4.49 -7.34 12.85
C ALA A 31 -5.49 -8.47 13.10
N ALA A 32 -5.84 -9.26 12.08
CA ALA A 32 -6.79 -10.37 12.18
C ALA A 32 -6.36 -11.43 13.20
N THR A 33 -5.10 -11.87 13.15
CA THR A 33 -4.55 -12.85 14.09
C THR A 33 -4.47 -12.31 15.51
N SER A 34 -4.13 -11.03 15.69
CA SER A 34 -4.09 -10.39 17.01
C SER A 34 -5.48 -10.22 17.60
N MET A 35 -6.48 -9.82 16.80
CA MET A 35 -7.88 -9.72 17.20
C MET A 35 -8.45 -11.08 17.60
N ALA A 36 -8.09 -12.15 16.89
CA ALA A 36 -8.51 -13.51 17.22
C ALA A 36 -7.96 -13.99 18.58
N ARG A 37 -6.74 -13.55 18.95
CA ARG A 37 -6.12 -13.90 20.23
C ARG A 37 -6.61 -13.04 21.39
N GLN A 38 -6.93 -11.77 21.14
CA GLN A 38 -7.34 -10.80 22.13
C GLN A 38 -8.49 -9.93 21.59
N PRO A 39 -9.74 -10.38 21.73
CA PRO A 39 -10.90 -9.65 21.21
C PRO A 39 -11.12 -8.30 21.92
N GLU A 40 -10.64 -8.15 23.16
CA GLU A 40 -10.74 -6.91 23.95
C GLU A 40 -10.02 -5.72 23.29
N VAL A 41 -8.97 -5.98 22.50
CA VAL A 41 -8.20 -4.92 21.81
C VAL A 41 -8.65 -4.70 20.36
N GLN A 42 -9.77 -5.30 19.93
CA GLN A 42 -10.23 -5.28 18.54
C GLN A 42 -10.38 -3.85 17.96
N GLY A 43 -11.07 -2.96 18.69
CA GLY A 43 -11.28 -1.58 18.24
C GLY A 43 -9.98 -0.78 18.11
N ARG A 44 -9.03 -1.02 19.02
CA ARG A 44 -7.71 -0.36 18.97
C ARG A 44 -6.86 -0.90 17.82
N LEU A 45 -6.87 -2.22 17.61
CA LEU A 45 -6.18 -2.85 16.48
C LEU A 45 -6.75 -2.39 15.13
N PHE A 46 -8.07 -2.25 15.00
CA PHE A 46 -8.67 -1.72 13.79
C PHE A 46 -8.21 -0.28 13.51
N THR A 47 -8.17 0.57 14.52
CA THR A 47 -7.67 1.96 14.37
C THR A 47 -6.21 1.98 13.90
N VAL A 48 -5.35 1.15 14.49
CA VAL A 48 -3.94 1.03 14.08
C VAL A 48 -3.82 0.47 12.66
N PHE A 49 -4.65 -0.50 12.28
CA PHE A 49 -4.69 -1.06 10.94
C PHE A 49 -5.05 0.00 9.88
N ILE A 50 -6.06 0.82 10.15
CA ILE A 50 -6.47 1.91 9.24
C ILE A 50 -5.35 2.94 9.11
N LEU A 51 -4.70 3.31 10.22
CA LEU A 51 -3.55 4.23 10.20
C LEU A 51 -2.38 3.66 9.36
N ALA A 52 -2.04 2.39 9.56
CA ALA A 52 -0.99 1.71 8.79
C ALA A 52 -1.34 1.65 7.30
N SER A 53 -2.58 1.28 6.98
CA SER A 53 -3.08 1.24 5.59
C SER A 53 -3.03 2.62 4.94
N ALA A 54 -3.43 3.67 5.66
CA ALA A 54 -3.40 5.04 5.16
C ALA A 54 -1.97 5.52 4.85
N PHE A 55 -0.98 5.17 5.67
CA PHE A 55 0.42 5.51 5.37
C PHE A 55 0.97 4.74 4.17
N ILE A 56 0.64 3.45 4.05
CA ILE A 56 1.05 2.63 2.90
C ILE A 56 0.45 3.20 1.60
N GLU A 57 -0.85 3.51 1.61
CA GLU A 57 -1.54 4.12 0.47
C GLU A 57 -0.99 5.51 0.14
N ALA A 58 -0.68 6.34 1.14
CA ALA A 58 -0.09 7.66 0.90
C ALA A 58 1.24 7.56 0.13
N LEU A 59 2.12 6.62 0.50
CA LEU A 59 3.37 6.38 -0.23
C LEU A 59 3.11 5.81 -1.63
N ALA A 60 2.16 4.89 -1.78
CA ALA A 60 1.80 4.31 -3.07
C ALA A 60 1.28 5.35 -4.05
N LEU A 61 0.40 6.26 -3.60
CA LEU A 61 -0.14 7.36 -4.39
C LEU A 61 0.94 8.37 -4.79
N ILE A 62 1.88 8.69 -3.89
CA ILE A 62 3.02 9.55 -4.23
C ILE A 62 3.87 8.89 -5.32
N GLY A 63 4.20 7.61 -5.17
CA GLY A 63 4.94 6.85 -6.17
C GLY A 63 4.21 6.81 -7.53
N PHE A 64 2.90 6.57 -7.50
CA PHE A 64 2.05 6.60 -8.69
C PHE A 64 2.10 7.96 -9.41
N VAL A 65 1.91 9.07 -8.70
CA VAL A 65 1.97 10.40 -9.29
C VAL A 65 3.34 10.65 -9.95
N VAL A 66 4.44 10.28 -9.28
CA VAL A 66 5.78 10.42 -9.86
C VAL A 66 5.93 9.59 -11.14
N THR A 67 5.42 8.35 -11.17
CA THR A 67 5.46 7.51 -12.38
C THR A 67 4.69 8.10 -13.56
N LEU A 68 3.62 8.87 -13.30
CA LEU A 68 2.89 9.60 -14.35
C LEU A 68 3.59 10.88 -14.81
N MET A 69 4.38 11.51 -13.95
CA MET A 69 5.10 12.76 -14.29
C MET A 69 6.38 12.51 -15.08
N VAL A 70 6.99 11.33 -14.92
CA VAL A 70 8.19 10.93 -15.67
C VAL A 70 7.83 10.68 -17.14
N LYS A 71 8.45 11.45 -18.04
CA LYS A 71 8.25 11.43 -19.50
C LYS A 71 9.12 10.41 -20.21
#